data_AF-A0A924KFR7-F1
#
_entry.id   AF-A0A924KFR7-F1
#
_cell.length_a   1.000
_cell.length_b   1.000
_cell.length_c   1.000
_cell.angle_alpha   90.00
_cell.angle_beta   90.00
_cell.angle_gamma   90.00
#
_symmetry.space_group_name_H-M   'P 1'
#
loop_
_entity.id
_entity.type
_entity.pdbx_description
1 polymer ?
#
loop_
_entity_poly.entity_id
_entity_poly.type
_entity_poly.pdbx_seq_one_letter_code
_entity_poly.pdbx_strand_id
1 'polypeptide(L)'
;MANGAVGVIMCTATNTSRGLINTRSSVSMLNQKGKIVSSSTFPFAKTKIVGTVSNFVFATIFTQAGKVLTAVVALLKKGVSQSFTTNFRLNSTYETTYVDFNTFNIAGKIEGTDSKLKMEYLVHSAHLDLLGVGTVVKAT
;
A
#
# COMPACT_ATOMS: atom_id res chain seq x y z
N MET A 1 27.38 8.77 6.78
CA MET A 1 26.29 7.99 7.44
C MET A 1 24.96 8.52 6.90
N ALA A 2 24.13 7.67 6.31
CA ALA A 2 22.83 8.10 5.80
C ALA A 2 21.86 8.22 7.00
N ASN A 3 21.50 9.45 7.38
CA ASN A 3 20.70 9.77 8.55
C ASN A 3 19.19 9.47 8.37
N GLY A 4 18.82 8.43 7.63
CA GLY A 4 17.43 8.13 7.28
C GLY A 4 17.15 6.64 7.19
N ALA A 5 15.86 6.27 7.30
CA ALA A 5 15.43 4.88 7.21
C ALA A 5 15.82 4.26 5.86
N VAL A 6 16.60 3.18 5.90
CA VAL A 6 17.01 2.41 4.71
C VAL A 6 15.85 1.58 4.15
N GLY A 7 14.87 1.26 4.99
CA GLY A 7 13.68 0.49 4.67
C GLY A 7 12.52 0.82 5.60
N VAL A 8 11.29 0.49 5.18
CA VAL A 8 10.07 0.64 5.97
C VAL A 8 9.35 -0.70 6.03
N ILE A 9 8.99 -1.14 7.23
CA ILE A 9 8.12 -2.31 7.42
C ILE A 9 6.83 -1.81 8.05
N MET A 10 5.72 -2.08 7.36
CA MET A 10 4.38 -1.70 7.79
C MET A 10 3.68 -2.89 8.44
N CYS A 11 2.81 -2.57 9.38
CA CYS A 11 1.90 -3.51 10.01
C CYS A 11 0.51 -2.90 9.99
N THR A 12 -0.51 -3.72 9.74
CA THR A 12 -1.87 -3.29 10.08
C THR A 12 -2.09 -3.53 11.56
N ALA A 13 -2.48 -2.47 12.28
CA ALA A 13 -2.68 -2.50 13.73
C ALA A 13 -3.87 -3.38 14.21
N THR A 14 -4.60 -4.02 13.29
CA THR A 14 -5.70 -4.92 13.58
C THR A 14 -5.27 -6.39 13.48
N ASN A 15 -5.91 -7.26 14.25
CA ASN A 15 -5.64 -8.71 14.23
C ASN A 15 -6.19 -9.40 12.97
N THR A 16 -6.90 -8.66 12.11
CA THR A 16 -7.37 -9.12 10.79
C THR A 16 -6.29 -9.02 9.71
N SER A 17 -5.08 -8.61 10.08
CA SER A 17 -3.98 -8.36 9.16
C SER A 17 -3.47 -9.62 8.48
N ARG A 18 -3.57 -9.64 7.16
CA ARG A 18 -2.93 -10.64 6.30
C ARG A 18 -1.51 -10.14 5.98
N GLY A 19 -0.50 -10.61 6.72
CA GLY A 19 0.91 -10.29 6.46
C GLY A 19 1.83 -11.47 6.78
N LEU A 20 2.86 -11.68 5.96
CA LEU A 20 3.77 -12.83 5.93
C LEU A 20 3.17 -14.25 5.81
N ILE A 21 1.86 -14.40 5.58
CA ILE A 21 1.28 -15.70 5.17
C ILE A 21 0.91 -15.71 3.67
N ASN A 22 0.88 -14.54 3.02
CA ASN A 22 0.65 -14.42 1.58
C ASN A 22 1.58 -13.34 1.01
N THR A 23 2.73 -13.72 0.46
CA THR A 23 3.55 -12.85 -0.39
C THR A 23 2.68 -12.35 -1.54
N ARG A 24 2.42 -11.04 -1.59
CA ARG A 24 1.72 -10.41 -2.70
C ARG A 24 2.72 -9.65 -3.54
N SER A 25 2.63 -9.81 -4.86
CA SER A 25 3.31 -8.95 -5.80
C SER A 25 2.85 -7.51 -5.55
N SER A 26 3.80 -6.60 -5.35
CA SER A 26 3.52 -5.18 -5.49
C SER A 26 3.51 -4.83 -6.97
N VAL A 27 2.50 -4.09 -7.40
CA VAL A 27 2.41 -3.60 -8.78
C VAL A 27 2.92 -2.17 -8.81
N SER A 28 3.83 -1.90 -9.76
CA SER A 28 4.30 -0.55 -10.05
C SER A 28 4.03 -0.25 -11.51
N MET A 29 3.59 0.96 -11.80
CA MET A 29 3.39 1.43 -13.17
C MET A 29 4.61 2.24 -13.60
N LEU A 30 5.09 1.94 -14.81
CA LEU A 30 6.11 2.72 -15.49
C LEU A 30 5.44 3.56 -16.59
N ASN A 31 5.99 4.75 -16.86
CA ASN A 31 5.67 5.46 -18.09
C ASN A 31 6.46 4.90 -19.28
N GLN A 32 6.19 5.43 -20.48
CA GLN A 32 6.89 5.07 -21.72
C GLN A 32 8.42 5.28 -21.68
N LYS A 33 8.93 6.06 -20.73
CA LYS A 33 10.37 6.31 -20.53
C LYS A 33 10.98 5.39 -19.45
N GLY A 34 10.24 4.39 -18.97
CA GLY A 34 10.69 3.47 -17.92
C GLY A 34 10.73 4.09 -16.51
N LYS A 35 10.16 5.28 -16.30
CA LYS A 35 10.12 5.93 -14.99
C LYS A 35 8.89 5.47 -14.21
N ILE A 36 9.08 5.11 -12.94
CA ILE A 36 7.99 4.80 -12.00
C ILE A 36 7.06 6.01 -11.87
N VAL A 37 5.78 5.81 -12.18
CA VAL A 37 4.70 6.80 -12.00
C VAL A 37 3.73 6.42 -10.89
N SER A 38 3.69 5.15 -10.50
CA SER A 38 2.94 4.66 -9.35
C SER A 38 3.64 3.44 -8.77
N SER A 39 3.79 3.36 -7.45
CA SER A 39 4.37 2.21 -6.75
C SER A 39 4.05 2.27 -5.26
N SER A 40 4.02 1.12 -4.59
CA SER A 40 3.95 1.05 -3.11
C SER A 40 5.17 1.68 -2.41
N THR A 41 6.27 1.93 -3.13
CA THR A 41 7.47 2.62 -2.61
C THR A 41 7.50 4.12 -2.95
N PHE A 42 6.53 4.61 -3.74
CA PHE A 42 6.47 6.01 -4.14
C PHE A 42 5.91 6.89 -3.00
N PRO A 43 6.46 8.09 -2.73
CA PRO A 43 7.58 8.77 -3.40
C PRO A 43 8.94 8.59 -2.70
N PHE A 44 9.13 7.57 -1.87
CA PHE A 44 10.33 7.42 -1.03
C PHE A 44 11.56 6.93 -1.83
N ALA A 45 12.14 7.82 -2.64
CA ALA A 45 13.21 7.50 -3.59
C ALA A 45 14.50 6.90 -2.98
N LYS A 46 14.72 7.06 -1.67
CA LYS A 46 15.90 6.53 -0.96
C LYS A 46 15.62 5.22 -0.21
N THR A 47 14.37 4.80 -0.14
CA THR A 47 13.97 3.60 0.60
C THR A 47 14.19 2.38 -0.29
N LYS A 48 15.03 1.45 0.18
CA LYS A 48 15.39 0.25 -0.59
C LYS A 48 14.34 -0.86 -0.48
N ILE A 49 13.61 -0.89 0.63
CA ILE A 49 12.64 -1.95 0.95
C ILE A 49 11.39 -1.30 1.56
N VAL A 50 10.23 -1.62 1.01
CA VAL A 50 8.94 -1.42 1.68
C VAL A 50 8.26 -2.78 1.75
N GLY A 51 7.96 -3.22 2.96
CA GLY A 51 7.30 -4.50 3.21
C GLY A 51 6.12 -4.34 4.16
N THR A 52 5.18 -5.27 4.07
CA THR A 52 4.09 -5.39 5.05
C THR A 52 4.19 -6.76 5.70
N VAL A 53 4.16 -6.82 7.03
CA VAL A 53 4.14 -8.06 7.79
C VAL A 53 2.92 -8.11 8.71
N SER A 54 2.55 -9.29 9.19
CA SER A 54 1.37 -9.42 10.05
C SER A 54 1.61 -8.84 11.43
N ASN A 55 0.49 -8.56 12.10
CA ASN A 55 0.44 -8.17 13.50
C ASN A 55 1.13 -9.20 14.42
N PHE A 56 0.99 -10.50 14.16
CA PHE A 56 1.67 -11.54 14.95
C PHE A 56 3.21 -11.37 14.93
N VAL A 57 3.80 -11.17 13.75
CA VAL A 57 5.26 -10.99 13.63
C VAL A 57 5.71 -9.71 14.36
N PHE A 58 4.94 -8.63 14.24
CA PHE A 58 5.22 -7.40 14.98
C PHE A 58 5.09 -7.58 16.50
N ALA A 59 4.11 -8.35 16.97
CA ALA A 59 3.95 -8.65 18.39
C ALA A 59 5.19 -9.38 18.91
N THR A 60 5.69 -10.38 18.19
CA THR A 60 6.94 -11.07 18.53
C THR A 60 8.14 -10.12 18.57
N ILE A 61 8.32 -9.27 17.55
CA ILE A 61 9.43 -8.29 17.50
C ILE A 61 9.36 -7.32 18.69
N PHE A 62 8.17 -6.82 19.01
CA PHE A 62 7.98 -5.84 20.08
C PHE A 62 8.19 -6.48 21.45
N THR A 63 7.69 -7.70 21.67
CA THR A 63 7.90 -8.43 22.92
C THR A 63 9.39 -8.71 23.15
N GLN A 64 10.15 -9.08 22.12
CA GLN A 64 11.61 -9.23 22.23
C GLN A 64 12.33 -7.91 22.55
N ALA A 65 11.73 -6.77 22.22
CA ALA A 65 12.21 -5.44 22.60
C ALA A 65 11.65 -4.94 23.94
N GLY A 66 10.97 -5.80 24.72
CA GLY A 66 10.36 -5.45 26.00
C GLY A 66 9.15 -4.51 25.88
N LYS A 67 8.48 -4.51 24.72
CA LYS A 67 7.29 -3.69 24.44
C LYS A 67 6.06 -4.56 24.22
N VAL A 68 4.91 -4.02 24.61
CA VAL A 68 3.60 -4.61 24.30
C VAL A 68 3.01 -3.88 23.11
N LEU A 69 2.74 -4.59 22.00
CA LEU A 69 2.28 -4.00 20.75
C LEU A 69 1.01 -3.17 20.92
N THR A 70 0.03 -3.63 21.69
CA THR A 70 -1.23 -2.91 21.92
C THR A 70 -1.02 -1.58 22.65
N ALA A 71 -0.10 -1.53 23.62
CA ALA A 71 0.26 -0.30 24.31
C ALA A 71 0.97 0.70 23.38
N VAL A 72 1.88 0.21 22.53
CA VAL A 72 2.54 1.05 21.52
C VAL A 72 1.52 1.61 20.52
N VAL A 73 0.60 0.78 20.02
CA VAL A 73 -0.48 1.21 19.13
C VAL A 73 -1.38 2.26 19.79
N ALA A 74 -1.69 2.12 21.07
CA ALA A 74 -2.49 3.10 21.81
C ALA A 74 -1.80 4.47 21.91
N LEU A 75 -0.47 4.50 22.09
CA LEU A 75 0.33 5.74 22.08
C LEU A 75 0.38 6.36 20.68
N LEU A 76 0.58 5.54 19.65
CA LEU A 76 0.59 5.99 18.26
C LEU A 76 -0.74 6.62 17.86
N LYS A 77 -1.88 6.04 18.28
CA LYS A 77 -3.22 6.63 18.08
C LYS A 77 -3.40 7.99 18.75
N LYS A 78 -2.62 8.28 19.79
CA LYS A 78 -2.58 9.59 20.47
C LYS A 78 -1.57 10.56 19.85
N GLY A 79 -0.95 10.19 18.72
CA GLY A 79 0.08 10.99 18.07
C GLY A 79 1.47 10.91 18.73
N VAL A 80 1.63 10.02 19.71
CA VAL A 80 2.91 9.85 20.41
C VAL A 80 3.74 8.79 19.69
N SER A 81 4.75 9.25 18.95
CA SER A 81 5.71 8.38 18.26
C SER A 81 6.49 7.53 19.27
N GLN A 82 6.82 6.30 18.89
CA GLN A 82 7.61 5.36 19.70
C GLN A 82 8.82 4.88 18.88
N SER A 83 9.99 4.87 19.51
CA SER A 83 11.24 4.36 18.93
C SER A 83 11.96 3.53 19.98
N PHE A 84 12.43 2.35 19.60
CA PHE A 84 13.18 1.46 20.45
C PHE A 84 14.03 0.51 19.61
N THR A 85 15.14 0.06 20.18
CA THR A 85 16.03 -0.91 19.54
C THR A 85 15.37 -2.29 19.52
N THR A 86 15.56 -3.02 18.42
CA THR A 86 15.14 -4.42 18.29
C THR A 86 16.33 -5.26 17.84
N ASN A 87 16.37 -6.53 18.24
CA ASN A 87 17.36 -7.49 17.74
C ASN A 87 16.94 -8.14 16.41
N PHE A 88 15.81 -7.70 15.84
CA PHE A 88 15.27 -8.22 14.59
C PHE A 88 16.19 -7.88 13.42
N ARG A 89 16.47 -8.89 12.58
CA ARG A 89 17.22 -8.74 11.34
C ARG A 89 16.35 -9.20 10.18
N LEU A 90 16.19 -8.34 9.18
CA LEU A 90 15.49 -8.67 7.94
C LEU A 90 16.53 -8.89 6.83
N ASN A 91 16.52 -10.07 6.24
CA ASN A 91 17.12 -10.31 4.93
C ASN A 91 15.99 -10.37 3.91
N SER A 92 16.09 -9.60 2.82
CA SER A 92 15.02 -9.47 1.82
C SER A 92 15.60 -9.52 0.41
N THR A 93 14.95 -10.30 -0.44
CA THR A 93 15.19 -10.37 -1.88
C THR A 93 13.85 -10.18 -2.59
N TYR A 94 13.86 -9.49 -3.71
CA TYR A 94 12.68 -9.36 -4.57
C TYR A 94 13.12 -9.45 -6.02
N GLU A 95 12.28 -10.06 -6.83
CA GLU A 95 12.43 -10.13 -8.27
C GLU A 95 11.26 -9.38 -8.90
N THR A 96 11.55 -8.55 -9.90
CA THR A 96 10.54 -7.78 -10.63
C THR A 96 10.53 -8.26 -12.06
N THR A 97 9.34 -8.59 -12.56
CA THR A 97 9.11 -8.82 -13.99
C THR A 97 8.32 -7.64 -14.54
N TYR A 98 8.73 -7.13 -15.69
CA TYR A 98 7.98 -6.11 -16.42
C TYR A 98 7.10 -6.81 -17.46
N VAL A 99 5.82 -6.49 -17.43
CA VAL A 99 4.84 -7.03 -18.38
C VAL A 99 4.05 -5.85 -18.92
N ASP A 100 4.05 -5.73 -20.24
CA ASP A 100 3.12 -4.83 -20.92
C ASP A 100 1.75 -5.48 -20.92
N PHE A 101 0.74 -4.76 -20.42
CA PHE A 101 -0.64 -5.21 -20.43
C PHE A 101 -1.57 -4.03 -20.72
N ASN A 102 -2.71 -4.34 -21.34
CA ASN A 102 -3.74 -3.35 -21.59
C ASN A 102 -4.65 -3.21 -20.36
N THR A 103 -4.83 -1.99 -19.90
CA THR A 103 -5.85 -1.64 -18.90
C THR A 103 -6.91 -0.77 -19.56
N PHE A 104 -8.17 -0.96 -19.17
CA PHE A 104 -9.31 -0.28 -19.76
C PHE A 104 -10.00 0.58 -18.69
N ASN A 105 -10.16 1.87 -19.00
CA ASN A 105 -11.12 2.70 -18.27
C ASN A 105 -12.47 2.60 -18.98
N ILE A 106 -13.53 2.43 -18.20
CA ILE A 106 -14.91 2.44 -18.71
C ILE A 106 -15.54 3.77 -18.32
N ALA A 107 -16.08 4.49 -19.30
CA ALA A 107 -16.75 5.76 -19.09
C ALA A 107 -18.17 5.71 -19.66
N GLY A 108 -19.13 6.18 -18.86
CA GLY A 108 -20.49 6.50 -19.31
C GLY A 108 -20.72 8.00 -19.22
N LYS A 109 -21.53 8.55 -20.13
CA LYS A 109 -21.92 9.97 -20.13
C LYS A 109 -23.44 10.06 -20.12
N ILE A 110 -23.98 10.87 -19.23
CA ILE A 110 -25.37 11.32 -19.26
C ILE A 110 -25.32 12.81 -19.60
N GLU A 111 -25.98 13.22 -20.68
CA GLU A 111 -25.98 14.62 -21.11
C GLU A 111 -26.91 15.45 -20.21
N GLY A 112 -26.40 16.58 -19.73
CA GLY A 112 -27.20 17.56 -18.98
C GLY A 112 -28.15 18.30 -19.91
N THR A 113 -29.36 18.59 -19.41
CA THR A 113 -30.40 19.29 -20.17
C THR A 113 -30.26 20.82 -20.16
N ASP A 114 -29.45 21.38 -19.24
CA ASP A 114 -29.20 22.82 -19.16
C ASP A 114 -28.28 23.27 -20.30
N SER A 115 -28.77 24.19 -21.14
CA SER A 115 -28.07 24.64 -22.36
C SER A 115 -26.81 25.45 -22.09
N LYS A 116 -26.69 26.07 -20.91
CA LYS A 116 -25.52 26.84 -20.48
C LYS A 116 -24.45 25.94 -19.87
N LEU A 117 -24.87 24.93 -19.09
CA LEU A 117 -23.97 24.03 -18.35
C LEU A 117 -23.64 22.73 -19.10
N LYS A 118 -24.16 22.52 -20.32
CA LYS A 118 -23.96 21.29 -21.10
C LYS A 118 -22.50 20.88 -21.37
N MET A 119 -21.56 21.83 -21.23
CA MET A 119 -20.12 21.61 -21.40
C MET A 119 -19.37 21.48 -20.07
N GLU A 120 -20.08 21.51 -18.94
CA GLU A 120 -19.54 21.24 -17.61
C GLU A 120 -19.80 19.78 -17.22
N TYR A 121 -18.85 19.17 -16.51
CA TYR A 121 -18.88 17.74 -16.22
C TYR A 121 -18.80 17.49 -14.71
N LEU A 122 -19.77 16.76 -14.19
CA LEU A 122 -19.65 16.10 -12.89
C LEU A 122 -19.07 14.70 -13.12
N VAL A 123 -17.85 14.47 -12.64
CA VAL A 123 -17.19 13.16 -12.76
C VAL A 123 -17.41 12.40 -11.47
N HIS A 124 -18.16 11.30 -11.55
CA HIS A 124 -18.22 10.28 -10.50
C HIS A 124 -17.40 9.08 -10.94
N SER A 125 -16.34 8.77 -10.20
CA SER A 125 -15.39 7.71 -10.55
C SER A 125 -15.24 6.70 -9.42
N ALA A 126 -14.94 5.46 -9.83
CA ALA A 126 -14.57 4.39 -8.92
C ALA A 126 -13.47 3.55 -9.59
N HIS A 127 -12.63 2.94 -8.76
CA HIS A 127 -11.57 2.05 -9.22
C HIS A 127 -12.15 0.66 -9.50
N LEU A 128 -11.93 0.12 -10.70
CA LEU A 128 -12.45 -1.19 -11.10
C LEU A 128 -11.47 -2.32 -10.76
N ASP A 129 -10.18 -2.06 -10.87
CA ASP A 129 -9.15 -3.06 -10.64
C ASP A 129 -9.00 -3.38 -9.14
N LEU A 130 -8.61 -4.61 -8.85
CA LEU A 130 -8.39 -5.08 -7.50
C LEU A 130 -7.18 -6.01 -7.48
N LEU A 131 -6.27 -5.80 -6.53
CA LEU A 131 -5.18 -6.74 -6.27
C LEU A 131 -5.71 -7.89 -5.41
N GLY A 132 -6.23 -8.94 -6.06
CA GLY A 132 -6.73 -10.18 -5.45
C GLY A 132 -8.10 -10.62 -5.95
N VAL A 133 -8.60 -11.74 -5.44
CA VAL A 133 -9.97 -12.22 -5.73
C VAL A 133 -10.97 -11.38 -4.94
N GLY A 134 -11.56 -10.36 -5.59
CA GLY A 134 -12.70 -9.61 -5.07
C GLY A 134 -14.01 -10.38 -5.25
N THR A 135 -15.05 -10.00 -4.51
CA THR A 135 -16.40 -10.50 -4.74
C THR A 135 -16.82 -10.13 -6.17
N VAL A 136 -17.19 -11.13 -6.98
CA VAL A 136 -17.65 -10.90 -8.36
C VAL A 136 -18.83 -9.95 -8.34
N VAL A 137 -18.73 -8.83 -9.05
CA VAL A 137 -19.88 -7.95 -9.31
C VAL A 137 -20.76 -8.69 -10.31
N LYS A 138 -21.87 -9.27 -9.85
CA LYS A 138 -22.90 -9.82 -10.73
C LYS A 138 -23.72 -8.64 -11.26
N ALA A 139 -23.73 -8.45 -12.57
CA ALA A 139 -24.76 -7.63 -13.19
C ALA A 139 -26.10 -8.38 -13.07
N THR A 140 -27.08 -7.75 -12.43
CA THR A 140 -28.51 -8.13 -12.48
C THR A 140 -29.11 -7.73 -13.79
#